data_AF-A0AAU1P9P5-F1
#
_entry.id   AF-A0AAU1P9P5-F1
#
_cell.length_a   1.000
_cell.length_b   1.000
_cell.length_c   1.000
_cell.angle_alpha   90.00
_cell.angle_beta   90.00
_cell.angle_gamma   90.00
#
_symmetry.space_group_name_H-M   'P 1'
#
loop_
_entity.id
_entity.type
_entity.pdbx_description
1 polymer ?
#
loop_
_entity_poly.entity_id
_entity_poly.type
_entity_poly.pdbx_seq_one_letter_code
_entity_poly.pdbx_strand_id
1 'polypeptide(L)'
;MTTYQGPVTVVADDIEVTMQADLSVTKGGHWAGSLSDYQDVDMFKVLTSDTALIRLPGGQQGRFVLEGKLAPGQASMGVLGSGPAPF
;
A
#
# COMPACT_ATOMS: atom_id res chain seq x y z
N MET A 1 12.49 15.14 -3.23
CA MET A 1 11.28 14.29 -3.24
C MET A 1 11.80 12.87 -3.21
N THR A 2 11.43 12.09 -2.20
CA THR A 2 11.92 10.72 -2.02
C THR A 2 10.85 9.77 -2.53
N THR A 3 11.25 8.76 -3.30
CA THR A 3 10.35 7.78 -3.90
C THR A 3 10.86 6.37 -3.66
N TYR A 4 9.94 5.42 -3.62
CA TYR A 4 10.22 3.99 -3.57
C TYR A 4 9.44 3.28 -4.66
N GLN A 5 10.13 2.47 -5.46
CA GLN A 5 9.52 1.60 -6.46
C GLN A 5 10.04 0.19 -6.25
N GLY A 6 9.13 -0.76 -6.04
CA GLY A 6 9.51 -2.16 -5.85
C GLY A 6 8.48 -2.99 -5.08
N PRO A 7 8.87 -4.24 -4.76
CA PRO A 7 7.98 -5.18 -4.11
C PRO A 7 7.75 -4.83 -2.64
N VAL A 8 6.49 -4.84 -2.23
CA VAL A 8 6.09 -4.68 -0.84
C VAL A 8 5.21 -5.83 -0.40
N THR A 9 5.17 -6.09 0.90
CA THR A 9 4.17 -6.97 1.50
C THR A 9 3.09 -6.12 2.13
N VAL A 10 1.85 -6.25 1.65
CA VAL A 10 0.67 -5.70 2.30
C VAL A 10 0.21 -6.70 3.35
N VAL A 11 0.04 -6.22 4.58
CA VAL A 11 -0.44 -6.99 5.73
C VAL A 11 -1.76 -6.38 6.18
N ALA A 12 -2.82 -7.16 6.12
CA ALA A 12 -4.16 -6.77 6.53
C ALA A 12 -4.82 -7.96 7.26
N ASP A 13 -5.19 -7.75 8.52
CA ASP A 13 -5.64 -8.81 9.44
C ASP A 13 -4.76 -10.07 9.42
N ASP A 14 -5.27 -11.17 8.87
CA ASP A 14 -4.61 -12.49 8.78
C ASP A 14 -4.03 -12.78 7.39
N ILE A 15 -3.99 -11.80 6.48
CA ILE A 15 -3.46 -11.94 5.13
C ILE A 15 -2.18 -11.13 4.96
N GLU A 16 -1.18 -11.78 4.35
CA GLU A 16 0.01 -11.13 3.81
C GLU A 16 0.08 -11.38 2.30
N VAL A 17 0.18 -10.29 1.52
CA VAL A 17 0.17 -10.34 0.04
C VAL A 17 1.37 -9.56 -0.47
N THR A 18 2.10 -10.11 -1.42
CA THR A 18 3.17 -9.37 -2.11
C THR A 18 2.59 -8.61 -3.29
N MET A 19 2.91 -7.33 -3.41
CA MET A 19 2.44 -6.43 -4.47
C MET A 19 3.61 -5.57 -4.97
N GLN A 20 3.45 -4.92 -6.12
CA GLN A 20 4.35 -3.86 -6.55
C GLN A 20 3.84 -2.51 -6.04
N ALA A 21 4.74 -1.70 -5.49
CA ALA A 21 4.43 -0.36 -5.02
C ALA A 21 5.21 0.71 -5.78
N ASP A 22 4.55 1.83 -6.03
CA ASP A 22 5.17 3.12 -6.38
C ASP A 22 4.76 4.14 -5.32
N LEU A 23 5.67 4.49 -4.42
CA LEU A 23 5.43 5.37 -3.27
C LEU A 23 6.25 6.65 -3.38
N SER A 24 5.71 7.75 -2.89
CA SER A 24 6.36 9.06 -2.88
C SER A 24 6.05 9.83 -1.60
N VAL A 25 7.03 10.61 -1.13
CA VAL A 25 6.86 11.54 0.00
C VAL A 25 6.55 12.93 -0.53
N THR A 26 5.43 13.49 -0.10
CA THR A 26 5.00 14.84 -0.42
C THR A 26 5.66 15.88 0.51
N LYS A 27 5.69 17.15 0.08
CA LYS A 27 6.14 18.26 0.94
C LYS A 27 5.17 18.38 2.13
N GLY A 28 5.62 17.96 3.31
CA GLY A 28 4.80 17.90 4.52
C GLY A 28 5.03 16.62 5.34
N GLY A 29 5.77 15.64 4.81
CA GLY A 29 6.08 14.39 5.53
C GLY A 29 5.02 13.30 5.37
N HIS A 30 3.93 13.59 4.65
CA HIS A 30 2.94 12.61 4.24
C HIS A 30 3.45 11.84 3.01
N TRP A 31 3.18 10.54 2.97
CA TRP A 31 3.50 9.69 1.83
C TRP A 31 2.24 9.13 1.19
N ALA A 32 2.29 8.91 -0.11
CA ALA A 32 1.20 8.39 -0.91
C ALA A 32 1.77 7.60 -2.08
N GLY A 33 0.95 6.83 -2.76
CA GLY A 33 1.44 6.04 -3.89
C GLY A 33 0.38 5.17 -4.51
N SER A 34 0.84 4.16 -5.24
CA SER A 34 -0.03 3.13 -5.79
C SER A 34 0.49 1.72 -5.55
N LEU A 35 -0.44 0.78 -5.43
CA LEU A 35 -0.18 -0.66 -5.37
C LEU A 35 -0.76 -1.34 -6.60
N SER A 36 -0.02 -2.28 -7.19
CA SER A 36 -0.39 -3.03 -8.39
C SER A 36 0.06 -4.49 -8.29
N ASP A 37 -0.29 -5.29 -9.30
CA ASP A 37 0.07 -6.71 -9.40
C ASP A 37 -0.53 -7.58 -8.27
N TYR A 38 -1.78 -7.28 -7.90
CA TYR A 38 -2.53 -8.03 -6.89
C TYR A 38 -3.53 -8.99 -7.53
N GLN A 39 -3.93 -10.02 -6.78
CA GLN A 39 -5.09 -10.84 -7.11
C GLN A 39 -6.35 -10.24 -6.47
N ASP A 40 -7.47 -10.24 -7.20
CA ASP A 40 -8.74 -9.63 -6.75
C ASP A 40 -9.24 -10.20 -5.41
N VAL A 41 -9.04 -11.50 -5.18
CA VAL A 41 -9.47 -12.20 -3.95
C VAL A 41 -8.70 -11.74 -2.72
N ASP A 42 -7.42 -11.44 -2.88
CA ASP A 42 -6.56 -10.96 -1.80
C ASP A 42 -6.90 -9.51 -1.48
N MET A 43 -7.21 -8.74 -2.53
CA MET A 43 -7.51 -7.34 -2.41
C MET A 43 -8.84 -7.06 -1.71
N PHE A 44 -9.85 -7.89 -1.96
CA PHE A 44 -11.13 -7.76 -1.27
C PHE A 44 -10.96 -7.84 0.25
N LYS A 45 -10.04 -8.68 0.72
CA LYS A 45 -9.78 -8.82 2.15
C LYS A 45 -9.03 -7.62 2.73
N VAL A 46 -8.06 -7.08 1.99
CA VAL A 46 -7.36 -5.83 2.36
C VAL A 46 -8.35 -4.68 2.50
N LEU A 47 -9.31 -4.56 1.59
CA LEU A 47 -10.38 -3.55 1.62
C LEU A 47 -11.30 -3.66 2.83
N THR A 48 -11.63 -4.89 3.25
CA THR A 48 -12.53 -5.13 4.38
C THR A 48 -11.83 -5.04 5.73
N SER A 49 -10.50 -4.90 5.74
CA SER A 49 -9.73 -4.80 6.95
C SER A 49 -9.80 -3.40 7.54
N ASP A 50 -9.96 -3.32 8.87
CA ASP A 50 -9.89 -2.07 9.62
C ASP A 50 -8.47 -1.48 9.63
N THR A 51 -7.45 -2.30 9.35
CA THR A 51 -6.05 -1.89 9.43
C THR A 51 -5.17 -2.54 8.37
N ALA A 52 -4.62 -1.73 7.47
CA ALA A 52 -3.64 -2.18 6.48
C ALA A 52 -2.25 -1.56 6.71
N LEU A 53 -1.22 -2.40 6.56
CA LEU A 53 0.19 -2.05 6.69
C LEU A 53 0.93 -2.42 5.39
N ILE A 54 1.84 -1.56 4.95
CA ILE A 54 2.87 -1.90 3.96
C ILE A 54 4.15 -2.22 4.71
N ARG A 55 4.77 -3.35 4.38
CA ARG A 55 6.08 -3.78 4.86
C ARG A 55 7.04 -3.84 3.68
N LEU A 56 8.15 -3.11 3.77
CA LEU A 56 9.22 -3.14 2.78
C LEU A 56 10.14 -4.34 3.01
N PRO A 57 10.93 -4.75 1.98
CA PRO A 57 11.91 -5.83 2.11
C PRO A 57 12.95 -5.60 3.21
N GLY A 58 13.24 -4.34 3.56
CA GLY A 58 14.13 -3.96 4.67
C GLY A 58 13.50 -4.10 6.07
N GLY A 59 12.25 -4.58 6.16
CA GLY A 59 11.51 -4.75 7.42
C GLY A 59 10.81 -3.48 7.93
N GLN A 60 11.04 -2.34 7.29
CA GLN A 60 10.36 -1.07 7.58
C GLN A 60 8.87 -1.18 7.25
N GLN A 61 8.03 -0.52 8.06
CA GLN A 61 6.57 -0.64 7.96
C GLN A 61 5.88 0.72 8.03
N GLY A 62 4.78 0.86 7.29
CA GLY A 62 3.96 2.07 7.26
C GLY A 62 2.47 1.72 7.19
N ARG A 63 1.66 2.41 8.00
CA ARG A 63 0.19 2.30 7.96
C ARG A 63 -0.35 3.13 6.81
N PHE A 64 -1.33 2.60 6.09
CA PHE A 64 -1.97 3.32 5.00
C PHE A 64 -3.48 3.08 4.97
N VAL A 65 -4.17 3.92 4.22
CA VAL A 65 -5.56 3.71 3.80
C VAL A 65 -5.62 3.72 2.27
N LEU A 66 -6.60 3.02 1.71
CA LEU A 66 -6.82 3.02 0.28
C LEU A 66 -7.47 4.35 -0.16
N GLU A 67 -6.97 4.90 -1.26
CA GLU A 67 -7.50 6.11 -1.87
C GLU A 67 -8.59 5.74 -2.88
N GLY A 68 -9.84 6.10 -2.56
CA GLY A 68 -10.99 5.89 -3.44
C GLY A 68 -11.64 4.50 -3.32
N LYS A 69 -12.48 4.17 -4.31
CA LYS A 69 -13.15 2.86 -4.41
C LYS A 69 -12.47 2.03 -5.48
N LEU A 70 -12.15 0.78 -5.14
CA LEU A 70 -11.69 -0.22 -6.09
C LEU A 70 -12.81 -0.61 -7.05
N ALA A 71 -12.54 -0.54 -8.35
CA ALA A 71 -13.41 -1.07 -9.38
C ALA A 71 -12.87 -2.42 -9.90
N PRO A 72 -13.75 -3.38 -10.25
CA PRO A 72 -13.32 -4.60 -10.93
C PRO A 72 -12.52 -4.28 -12.20
N GLY A 73 -11.38 -4.95 -12.39
CA GLY A 73 -10.49 -4.72 -13.54
C GLY A 73 -9.56 -3.51 -13.43
N GLN A 74 -9.53 -2.83 -12.28
CA GLN A 74 -8.56 -1.77 -12.03
C GLN A 74 -7.15 -2.38 -11.86
N ALA A 75 -6.14 -1.82 -12.54
CA ALA A 75 -4.78 -2.37 -12.54
C ALA A 75 -3.91 -1.89 -11.37
N SER A 76 -4.33 -0.83 -10.69
CA SER A 76 -3.61 -0.25 -9.56
C SER A 76 -4.54 0.54 -8.65
N MET A 77 -4.17 0.69 -7.39
CA MET A 77 -4.94 1.43 -6.40
C MET A 77 -4.10 2.52 -5.78
N GLY A 78 -4.69 3.68 -5.51
CA GLY A 78 -4.03 4.70 -4.71
C GLY A 78 -3.97 4.30 -3.23
N VAL A 79 -2.90 4.69 -2.55
CA VAL A 79 -2.73 4.56 -1.11
C VAL A 79 -2.30 5.88 -0.50
N LEU A 80 -2.82 6.18 0.69
CA LEU A 80 -2.45 7.33 1.51
C LEU A 80 -1.84 6.83 2.82
N GLY A 81 -0.57 7.15 3.00
CA GLY A 81 0.20 6.82 4.18
C GLY A 81 -0.11 7.69 5.39
N SER A 82 -0.10 7.08 6.57
CA SER A 82 -0.15 7.78 7.85
C SER A 82 1.20 7.67 8.57
N GLY A 83 1.67 8.80 9.12
CA GLY A 83 2.97 8.87 9.78
C GLY A 83 4.17 8.92 8.83
N PRO A 84 5.39 8.62 9.34
CA PRO A 84 6.62 8.62 8.54
C PRO A 84 6.55 7.63 7.37
N ALA A 85 7.19 7.98 6.26
CA ALA A 85 7.36 7.07 5.13
C ALA A 85 8.21 5.87 5.53
N PRO A 86 7.86 4.64 5.09
CA PRO A 86 8.60 3.45 5.46
C PRO A 86 9.84 3.18 4.58
N PHE A 87 10.35 4.19 3.88
CA PHE A 87 11.47 4.10 2.92
C PHE A 87 12.39 5.33 2.97
#